data_AF-A0A8C5XBY3-F1
#
_entry.id   AF-A0A8C5XBY3-F1
#
_cell.length_a   1.000
_cell.length_b   1.000
_cell.length_c   1.000
_cell.angle_alpha   90.00
_cell.angle_beta   90.00
_cell.angle_gamma   90.00
#
_symmetry.space_group_name_H-M   'P 1'
#
loop_
_entity.id
_entity.type
_entity.pdbx_description
1 polymer ?
#
loop_
_entity_poly.entity_id
_entity_poly.type
_entity_poly.pdbx_seq_one_letter_code
_entity_poly.pdbx_strand_id
1 'polypeptide(L)'
;MAGQVKDREAFQRLNFLYQVIPRRRLPGERAPAPQAAHCVLAQDPENQALARFYCHTERTIAKRLVLRRDPSVKRTLCRGCSSPLIPGLTCTQRQRRCRGQRWTVQTCLTCQRSQRFLNDPKHLLWGDRPEAQLGSQADPKPPQPLTTIAHPVPAHLPEEKEQLQGASDQ
;
A
#
# COMPACT_ATOMS: atom_id res chain seq x y z
N MET A 1 18.66 -6.50 -3.82
CA MET A 1 18.20 -5.52 -2.82
C MET A 1 17.41 -4.46 -3.58
N ALA A 2 16.13 -4.24 -3.26
CA ALA A 2 15.32 -3.22 -3.94
C ALA A 2 16.04 -1.86 -3.84
N GLY A 3 16.21 -1.17 -4.98
CA GLY A 3 16.89 0.12 -5.04
C GLY A 3 16.34 1.11 -4.01
N GLN A 4 17.17 2.03 -3.55
CA GLN A 4 16.79 3.03 -2.56
C GLN A 4 15.71 3.96 -3.11
N VAL A 5 14.44 3.59 -2.91
CA VAL A 5 13.28 4.40 -3.30
C VAL A 5 13.20 5.60 -2.37
N LYS A 6 13.24 6.81 -2.94
CA LYS A 6 13.00 8.05 -2.20
C LYS A 6 11.62 7.98 -1.53
N ASP A 7 11.52 8.44 -0.28
CA ASP A 7 10.29 8.42 0.52
C ASP A 7 9.72 7.01 0.79
N ARG A 8 10.60 6.00 0.93
CA ARG A 8 10.24 4.60 1.23
C ARG A 8 9.26 4.46 2.40
N GLU A 9 9.51 5.13 3.52
CA GLU A 9 8.65 5.07 4.70
C GLU A 9 7.25 5.62 4.42
N ALA A 10 7.15 6.66 3.60
CA ALA A 10 5.86 7.23 3.23
C ALA A 10 5.06 6.23 2.39
N PHE A 11 5.69 5.57 1.41
CA PHE A 11 5.02 4.50 0.65
C PHE A 11 4.62 3.31 1.51
N GLN A 12 5.41 2.93 2.51
CA GLN A 12 5.04 1.90 3.49
C GLN A 12 3.80 2.30 4.29
N ARG A 13 3.73 3.55 4.77
CA ARG A 13 2.55 4.09 5.46
C ARG A 13 1.31 4.11 4.57
N LEU A 14 1.45 4.55 3.32
CA LEU A 14 0.34 4.54 2.36
C LEU A 14 -0.15 3.11 2.10
N ASN A 15 0.78 2.17 1.90
CA ASN A 15 0.45 0.77 1.66
C ASN A 15 -0.28 0.16 2.87
N PHE A 16 0.22 0.39 4.08
CA PHE A 16 -0.41 -0.08 5.32
C PHE A 16 -1.87 0.37 5.45
N LEU A 17 -2.17 1.64 5.13
CA LEU A 17 -3.53 2.18 5.23
C LEU A 17 -4.47 1.65 4.14
N TYR A 18 -3.93 1.12 3.05
CA TYR A 18 -4.68 0.90 1.82
C TYR A 18 -4.98 -0.56 1.46
N GLN A 19 -3.97 -1.42 1.58
CA GLN A 19 -3.80 -2.70 0.86
C GLN A 19 -5.04 -3.23 0.12
N VAL A 20 -5.04 -2.97 -1.19
CA VAL A 20 -6.00 -3.48 -2.18
C VAL A 20 -5.37 -4.61 -2.98
N ILE A 21 -5.90 -5.82 -2.82
CA ILE A 21 -5.97 -6.82 -3.90
C ILE A 21 -7.27 -7.63 -3.70
N PRO A 22 -8.14 -7.70 -4.73
CA PRO A 22 -8.62 -9.00 -5.17
C PRO A 22 -8.27 -9.16 -6.65
N ARG A 23 -7.08 -9.70 -6.94
CA ARG A 23 -6.88 -10.46 -8.18
C ARG A 23 -7.58 -11.79 -7.94
N ARG A 24 -8.35 -12.25 -8.93
CA ARG A 24 -8.83 -13.63 -8.98
C ARG A 24 -7.62 -14.53 -8.69
N ARG A 25 -7.64 -15.23 -7.54
CA ARG A 25 -6.59 -16.19 -7.22
C ARG A 25 -6.64 -17.31 -8.25
N LEU A 26 -5.49 -17.65 -8.84
CA LEU A 26 -5.27 -19.03 -9.24
C LEU A 26 -5.10 -19.88 -7.96
N PRO A 27 -5.48 -21.17 -7.96
CA PRO A 27 -5.23 -22.05 -6.84
C PRO A 27 -3.72 -22.17 -6.59
N GLY A 28 -3.24 -21.88 -5.37
CA GLY A 28 -1.87 -22.19 -4.95
C GLY A 28 -0.95 -21.03 -4.56
N GLU A 29 -1.32 -19.76 -4.79
CA GLU A 29 -0.50 -18.63 -4.28
C GLU A 29 -0.80 -18.27 -2.83
N ARG A 30 0.25 -18.16 -1.99
CA ARG A 30 0.16 -17.58 -0.65
C ARG A 30 -0.25 -16.12 -0.79
N ALA A 31 -1.38 -15.77 -0.18
CA ALA A 31 -1.89 -14.41 -0.18
C ALA A 31 -0.86 -13.47 0.47
N PRO A 32 -0.51 -12.33 -0.15
CA PRO A 32 0.00 -11.22 0.65
C PRO A 32 -1.09 -10.84 1.65
N ALA A 33 -0.68 -10.59 2.89
CA ALA A 33 -1.60 -10.28 3.99
C ALA A 33 -2.60 -9.18 3.57
N PRO A 34 -3.90 -9.33 3.87
CA PRO A 34 -4.89 -8.29 3.57
C PRO A 34 -4.80 -7.23 4.66
N GLN A 35 -4.76 -5.91 4.38
CA GLN A 35 -4.66 -4.94 5.50
C GLN A 35 -5.43 -3.61 5.37
N ALA A 36 -5.88 -3.18 6.55
CA ALA A 36 -6.71 -2.03 6.95
C ALA A 36 -8.10 -1.94 6.32
N ALA A 37 -8.31 -1.11 5.29
CA ALA A 37 -9.65 -0.75 4.84
C ALA A 37 -10.49 -1.94 4.33
N HIS A 38 -9.87 -2.87 3.60
CA HIS A 38 -10.54 -4.09 3.15
C HIS A 38 -10.73 -5.11 4.27
N CYS A 39 -9.81 -5.19 5.23
CA CYS A 39 -9.95 -6.09 6.38
C CYS A 39 -11.07 -5.66 7.31
N VAL A 40 -11.20 -4.35 7.57
CA VAL A 40 -12.32 -3.81 8.34
C VAL A 40 -13.64 -4.25 7.72
N LEU A 41 -13.77 -4.11 6.40
CA LEU A 41 -15.00 -4.50 5.68
C LEU A 41 -15.18 -6.03 5.55
N ALA A 42 -14.08 -6.80 5.59
CA ALA A 42 -14.12 -8.25 5.56
C ALA A 42 -14.46 -8.86 6.93
N GLN A 43 -14.03 -8.22 8.02
CA GLN A 43 -14.40 -8.57 9.38
C GLN A 43 -15.86 -8.18 9.64
N ASP A 44 -16.19 -6.91 9.36
CA ASP A 44 -17.52 -6.35 9.58
C ASP A 44 -17.91 -5.39 8.43
N PRO A 45 -18.87 -5.76 7.58
CA PRO A 45 -19.28 -4.94 6.44
C PRO A 45 -19.96 -3.62 6.86
N GLU A 46 -20.47 -3.54 8.09
CA GLU A 46 -21.09 -2.34 8.67
C GLU A 46 -20.07 -1.24 9.00
N ASN A 47 -18.80 -1.61 9.22
CA ASN A 47 -17.73 -0.69 9.63
C ASN A 47 -17.17 0.16 8.46
N GLN A 48 -18.04 0.63 7.57
CA GLN A 48 -17.68 1.43 6.40
C GLN A 48 -17.08 2.79 6.77
N ALA A 49 -17.47 3.36 7.90
CA ALA A 49 -16.92 4.62 8.39
C ALA A 49 -15.41 4.53 8.66
N LEU A 50 -14.97 3.44 9.30
CA LEU A 50 -13.56 3.20 9.61
C LEU A 50 -12.74 2.95 8.34
N ALA A 51 -13.29 2.16 7.39
CA ALA A 51 -12.63 1.97 6.10
C ALA A 51 -12.47 3.29 5.32
N ARG A 52 -13.49 4.16 5.33
CA ARG A 52 -13.42 5.51 4.74
C ARG A 52 -12.38 6.38 5.42
N PHE A 53 -12.28 6.32 6.75
CA PHE A 53 -11.28 7.07 7.51
C PHE A 53 -9.85 6.69 7.07
N TYR A 54 -9.53 5.41 6.96
CA TYR A 54 -8.21 4.97 6.50
C TYR A 54 -7.90 5.46 5.08
N CYS A 55 -8.82 5.30 4.15
CA CYS A 55 -8.64 5.76 2.77
C CYS A 55 -8.56 7.30 2.65
N HIS A 56 -9.27 8.03 3.53
CA HIS A 56 -9.17 9.49 3.60
C HIS A 56 -7.80 9.92 4.13
N THR A 57 -7.34 9.34 5.23
CA THR A 57 -6.03 9.61 5.83
C THR A 57 -4.91 9.33 4.85
N GLU A 58 -4.96 8.18 4.19
CA GLU A 58 -4.01 7.81 3.13
C GLU A 58 -4.00 8.86 2.01
N ARG A 59 -5.17 9.42 1.63
CA ARG A 59 -5.26 10.45 0.58
C ARG A 59 -4.66 11.76 1.01
N THR A 60 -4.89 12.14 2.25
CA THR A 60 -4.32 13.35 2.84
C THR A 60 -2.80 13.25 2.93
N ILE A 61 -2.26 12.11 3.37
CA ILE A 61 -0.81 11.87 3.40
C ILE A 61 -0.21 11.97 1.99
N ALA A 62 -0.79 11.27 1.01
CA ALA A 62 -0.29 11.30 -0.36
C ALA A 62 -0.33 12.72 -0.97
N LYS A 63 -1.37 13.51 -0.66
CA LYS A 63 -1.47 14.91 -1.13
C LYS A 63 -0.43 15.81 -0.46
N ARG A 64 -0.24 15.69 0.86
CA ARG A 64 0.72 16.50 1.63
C ARG A 64 2.16 16.23 1.22
N LEU A 65 2.50 14.97 1.00
CA LEU A 65 3.84 14.54 0.59
C LEU A 65 4.05 14.59 -0.94
N VAL A 66 3.06 15.07 -1.71
CA VAL A 66 3.12 15.17 -3.19
C VAL A 66 3.45 13.83 -3.85
N LEU A 67 2.95 12.73 -3.27
CA LEU A 67 3.20 11.37 -3.75
C LEU A 67 2.19 10.95 -4.81
N ARG A 68 2.70 10.39 -5.91
CA ARG A 68 1.88 9.82 -6.98
C ARG A 68 1.44 8.41 -6.60
N ARG A 69 0.18 8.28 -6.18
CA ARG A 69 -0.50 6.98 -6.09
C ARG A 69 -0.69 6.33 -7.45
N ASP A 70 -0.55 5.01 -7.47
CA ASP A 70 -0.78 4.17 -8.64
C ASP A 70 -2.24 4.27 -9.16
N PRO A 71 -2.49 4.24 -10.48
CA PRO A 71 -3.84 4.28 -11.02
C PRO A 71 -4.72 3.10 -10.62
N SER A 72 -4.17 1.89 -10.40
CA SER A 72 -4.94 0.71 -9.96
C SER A 72 -5.57 0.95 -8.58
N VAL A 73 -4.79 1.52 -7.66
CA VAL A 73 -5.20 1.98 -6.34
C VAL A 73 -6.29 3.05 -6.49
N LYS A 74 -6.05 4.10 -7.29
CA LYS A 74 -7.04 5.19 -7.46
C LYS A 74 -8.38 4.70 -8.04
N ARG A 75 -8.39 3.62 -8.82
CA ARG A 75 -9.61 3.03 -9.41
C ARG A 75 -10.52 2.36 -8.38
N THR A 76 -9.98 1.85 -7.28
CA THR A 76 -10.77 1.20 -6.22
C THR A 76 -11.16 2.15 -5.09
N LEU A 77 -10.97 3.47 -5.26
CA LEU A 77 -11.34 4.50 -4.29
C LEU A 77 -12.28 5.56 -4.88
N CYS A 78 -13.31 5.93 -4.11
CA CYS A 78 -14.19 7.03 -4.48
C CYS A 78 -13.47 8.39 -4.40
N ARG A 79 -13.46 9.17 -5.49
CA ARG A 79 -12.83 10.50 -5.53
C ARG A 79 -13.51 11.56 -4.67
N GLY A 80 -14.75 11.35 -4.26
CA GLY A 80 -15.48 12.24 -3.35
C GLY A 80 -15.20 11.88 -1.90
N CYS A 81 -15.96 10.93 -1.37
CA CYS A 81 -15.97 10.56 0.04
C CYS A 81 -14.83 9.61 0.50
N SER A 82 -13.86 9.30 -0.37
CA SER A 82 -12.77 8.35 -0.08
C SER A 82 -13.20 6.92 0.28
N SER A 83 -14.48 6.54 0.08
CA SER A 83 -14.91 5.17 0.32
C SER A 83 -14.18 4.17 -0.60
N PRO A 84 -13.73 3.01 -0.08
CA PRO A 84 -13.29 1.92 -0.94
C PRO A 84 -14.48 1.49 -1.81
N LEU A 85 -14.20 1.16 -3.07
CA LEU A 85 -15.20 0.75 -4.06
C LEU A 85 -15.14 -0.77 -4.24
N ILE A 86 -15.89 -1.47 -3.39
CA ILE A 86 -16.06 -2.93 -3.43
C ILE A 86 -17.37 -3.23 -4.16
N PRO A 87 -17.32 -3.87 -5.34
CA PRO A 87 -18.52 -4.22 -6.09
C PRO A 87 -19.47 -5.07 -5.25
N GLY A 88 -20.74 -4.65 -5.16
CA GLY A 88 -21.77 -5.35 -4.41
C GLY A 88 -21.88 -4.98 -2.92
N LEU A 89 -20.89 -4.24 -2.38
CA LEU A 89 -20.90 -3.84 -0.96
C LEU A 89 -20.95 -2.32 -0.82
N THR A 90 -19.95 -1.60 -1.34
CA THR A 90 -19.88 -0.12 -1.26
C THR A 90 -20.06 0.57 -2.59
N CYS A 91 -20.04 -0.17 -3.70
CA CYS A 91 -20.26 0.36 -5.03
C CYS A 91 -21.06 -0.60 -5.91
N THR A 92 -21.71 -0.04 -6.94
CA THR A 92 -22.23 -0.82 -8.06
C THR A 92 -21.25 -0.72 -9.21
N GLN A 93 -20.98 -1.86 -9.86
CA GLN A 93 -20.14 -1.91 -11.05
C GLN A 93 -20.97 -2.42 -12.22
N ARG A 94 -21.08 -1.63 -13.29
CA ARG A 94 -21.86 -1.98 -14.48
C ARG A 94 -21.02 -1.80 -15.73
N GLN A 95 -21.11 -2.75 -16.65
CA GLN A 95 -20.60 -2.57 -18.00
C GLN A 95 -21.68 -1.90 -18.85
N ARG A 96 -21.30 -0.82 -19.53
CA ARG A 96 -22.17 -0.04 -20.42
C ARG A 96 -21.51 0.07 -21.79
N ARG A 97 -22.32 0.06 -22.85
CA ARG A 97 -21.84 0.36 -24.20
C ARG A 97 -22.28 1.76 -24.57
N CYS A 98 -21.34 2.59 -25.03
CA CYS A 98 -21.63 3.94 -25.51
C CYS A 98 -20.73 4.23 -26.70
N ARG A 99 -21.29 4.72 -27.81
CA ARG A 99 -20.54 5.06 -29.04
C ARG A 99 -19.60 3.94 -29.51
N GLY A 100 -20.10 2.70 -29.52
CA GLY A 100 -19.33 1.52 -29.93
C GLY A 100 -18.34 0.98 -28.89
N GLN A 101 -17.92 1.79 -27.91
CA GLN A 101 -16.95 1.43 -26.87
C GLN A 101 -17.63 0.84 -25.63
N ARG A 102 -16.93 -0.09 -24.96
CA ARG A 102 -17.35 -0.69 -23.68
C ARG A 102 -16.72 0.10 -22.53
N TRP A 103 -17.55 0.45 -21.55
CA TRP A 103 -17.16 1.22 -20.38
C TRP A 103 -17.53 0.46 -19.11
N THR A 104 -16.61 0.40 -18.16
CA THR A 104 -16.89 -0.01 -16.80
C THR A 104 -17.23 1.23 -15.99
N VAL A 105 -18.47 1.30 -15.49
CA VAL A 105 -18.95 2.38 -14.65
C VAL A 105 -19.04 1.87 -13.22
N GLN A 106 -18.32 2.51 -12.30
CA GLN A 106 -18.37 2.24 -10.87
C GLN A 106 -19.06 3.40 -10.16
N THR A 107 -20.18 3.15 -9.51
CA THR A 107 -20.98 4.16 -8.80
C THR A 107 -20.94 3.89 -7.30
N CYS A 108 -20.46 4.87 -6.53
CA CYS A 108 -20.38 4.78 -5.08
C CYS A 108 -21.79 4.80 -4.46
N LEU A 109 -22.09 3.87 -3.57
CA LEU A 109 -23.40 3.81 -2.90
C LEU A 109 -23.54 4.89 -1.80
N THR A 110 -22.43 5.39 -1.26
CA THR A 110 -22.42 6.42 -0.22
C THR A 110 -22.73 7.83 -0.75
N CYS A 111 -22.03 8.25 -1.82
CA CYS A 111 -22.08 9.63 -2.32
C CYS A 111 -22.55 9.73 -3.77
N GLN A 112 -22.91 8.61 -4.39
CA GLN A 112 -23.48 8.51 -5.75
C GLN A 112 -22.55 9.00 -6.89
N ARG A 113 -21.34 9.45 -6.58
CA ARG A 113 -20.33 9.79 -7.58
C ARG A 113 -19.92 8.55 -8.37
N SER A 114 -19.82 8.72 -9.69
CA SER A 114 -19.46 7.65 -10.62
C SER A 114 -18.08 7.85 -11.21
N GLN A 115 -17.34 6.76 -11.37
CA GLN A 115 -16.10 6.69 -12.15
C GLN A 115 -16.35 5.85 -13.40
N ARG A 116 -15.73 6.23 -14.51
CA ARG A 116 -15.87 5.55 -15.79
C ARG A 116 -14.49 5.17 -16.30
N PHE A 117 -14.33 3.91 -16.67
CA PHE A 117 -13.10 3.37 -17.23
C PHE A 117 -13.41 2.73 -18.57
N LEU A 118 -12.66 3.10 -19.60
CA LEU A 118 -12.73 2.42 -20.89
C LEU A 118 -12.25 0.97 -20.71
N ASN A 119 -13.03 0.03 -21.24
CA ASN A 119 -12.70 -1.38 -21.25
C ASN A 119 -12.13 -1.72 -22.63
N ASP A 120 -10.86 -1.38 -22.82
CA ASP A 120 -10.08 -1.70 -24.01
C ASP A 120 -9.05 -2.79 -23.66
N PRO A 121 -9.10 -3.98 -24.28
CA PRO A 121 -8.12 -5.04 -24.01
C PRO A 121 -6.69 -4.66 -24.41
N LYS A 122 -6.49 -3.66 -25.27
CA LYS A 122 -5.16 -3.19 -25.69
C LYS A 122 -4.56 -2.18 -24.71
N HIS A 123 -5.33 -1.67 -23.76
CA HIS A 123 -4.89 -0.64 -22.83
C HIS A 123 -4.39 -1.23 -21.50
N LEU A 124 -3.10 -1.04 -21.23
CA LEU A 124 -2.45 -1.39 -19.95
C LEU A 124 -2.05 -0.15 -19.16
N LEU A 125 -2.17 -0.22 -17.84
CA LEU A 125 -1.61 0.79 -16.94
C LEU A 125 -0.07 0.75 -17.01
N TRP A 126 0.59 1.86 -16.73
CA TRP A 126 2.06 1.91 -16.72
C TRP A 126 2.67 0.85 -15.81
N GLY A 127 2.14 0.65 -14.60
CA GLY A 127 2.63 -0.37 -13.67
C GLY A 127 2.43 -1.82 -14.11
N ASP A 128 1.53 -2.08 -15.07
CA ASP A 128 1.30 -3.41 -15.64
C ASP A 128 2.16 -3.68 -16.90
N ARG A 129 2.93 -2.69 -17.37
CA ARG A 129 3.79 -2.84 -18.54
C ARG A 129 5.12 -3.53 -18.16
N PRO A 130 5.64 -4.47 -18.98
CA PRO A 130 6.86 -5.21 -18.66
C PRO A 130 8.09 -4.29 -18.54
N GLU A 131 8.14 -3.20 -19.31
CA GLU A 131 9.26 -2.24 -19.27
C GLU A 131 9.33 -1.49 -17.93
N ALA A 132 8.18 -1.21 -17.32
CA ALA A 132 8.12 -0.55 -16.02
C ALA A 132 8.58 -1.46 -14.87
N GLN A 133 8.46 -2.78 -15.05
CA GLN A 133 8.89 -3.78 -14.06
C GLN A 133 10.41 -4.03 -14.13
N LEU A 134 11.02 -3.93 -15.32
CA LEU A 134 12.45 -4.17 -15.53
C LEU A 134 13.35 -3.15 -14.82
N GLY A 135 12.92 -1.88 -14.71
CA GLY A 135 13.66 -0.84 -13.99
C GLY A 135 13.81 -1.09 -12.48
N SER A 136 13.04 -2.03 -11.92
CA SER A 136 13.17 -2.46 -10.51
C SER A 136 14.17 -3.63 -10.33
N GLN A 137 14.60 -4.27 -11.43
CA GLN A 137 15.44 -5.48 -11.44
C GLN A 137 16.86 -5.24 -11.99
N ALA A 138 17.22 -4.03 -12.41
CA ALA A 138 18.56 -3.73 -12.91
C ALA A 138 19.59 -3.55 -11.76
N ASP A 139 20.56 -4.46 -11.75
CA ASP A 139 21.85 -4.55 -11.04
C ASP A 139 21.92 -4.89 -9.54
N PRO A 140 22.26 -6.15 -9.18
CA PRO A 140 23.15 -6.41 -8.05
C PRO A 140 24.58 -6.10 -8.48
N LYS A 141 25.10 -4.92 -8.13
CA LYS A 141 26.54 -4.65 -8.20
C LYS A 141 27.28 -5.76 -7.43
N PRO A 142 28.26 -6.46 -8.03
CA PRO A 142 28.96 -7.55 -7.34
C PRO A 142 29.66 -7.03 -6.08
N PRO A 143 29.66 -7.80 -4.98
CA PRO A 143 30.31 -7.38 -3.74
C PRO A 143 31.81 -7.20 -4.00
N GLN A 144 32.28 -5.97 -3.81
CA GLN A 144 33.72 -5.70 -3.71
C GLN A 144 34.22 -6.36 -2.41
N PRO A 145 35.30 -7.15 -2.45
CA PRO A 145 35.81 -7.83 -1.27
C PRO A 145 36.29 -6.79 -0.24
N LEU A 146 35.72 -6.86 0.97
CA LEU A 146 36.19 -6.12 2.12
C LEU A 146 37.60 -6.61 2.46
N THR A 147 38.60 -5.75 2.28
CA THR A 147 39.96 -5.97 2.76
C THR A 147 39.95 -5.95 4.29
N THR A 148 40.28 -7.11 4.86
CA THR A 148 40.69 -7.31 6.24
C THR A 148 41.79 -6.31 6.61
N ILE A 149 41.54 -5.48 7.62
CA ILE A 149 42.62 -4.95 8.47
C ILE A 149 42.27 -5.32 9.91
N ALA A 150 43.11 -6.18 10.47
CA ALA A 150 43.09 -6.62 11.84
C ALA A 150 43.46 -5.47 12.80
N HIS A 151 42.63 -5.28 13.84
CA HIS A 151 42.91 -5.12 15.28
C HIS A 151 44.09 -4.21 15.75
N PRO A 152 44.00 -3.50 16.91
CA PRO A 152 43.62 -4.14 18.17
C PRO A 152 42.77 -3.35 19.19
N VAL A 153 42.17 -4.17 20.04
CA VAL A 153 41.50 -3.87 21.32
C VAL A 153 42.44 -3.15 22.29
N PRO A 154 41.94 -2.20 23.10
CA PRO A 154 42.50 -1.96 24.42
C PRO A 154 41.53 -2.42 25.52
N ALA A 155 42.04 -3.35 26.33
CA ALA A 155 41.49 -3.70 27.62
C ALA A 155 41.83 -2.59 28.63
N HIS A 156 40.82 -2.08 29.34
CA HIS A 156 40.97 -1.72 30.76
C HIS A 156 39.60 -1.46 31.42
N LEU A 157 39.25 -2.31 32.39
CA LEU A 157 38.41 -1.98 33.52
C LEU A 157 39.28 -1.29 34.59
N PRO A 158 38.69 -0.45 35.45
CA PRO A 158 38.59 -0.85 36.85
C PRO A 158 37.22 -0.58 37.52
N GLU A 159 36.89 -1.49 38.46
CA GLU A 159 36.18 -1.37 39.76
C GLU A 159 35.86 0.06 40.26
N GLU A 160 34.90 0.36 41.13
CA GLU A 160 33.81 -0.29 41.87
C GLU A 160 33.15 0.89 42.62
N LYS A 161 31.81 1.02 42.64
CA LYS A 161 31.10 1.33 43.89
C LYS A 161 29.60 1.14 43.75
N GLU A 162 29.16 0.14 44.48
CA GLU A 162 27.80 -0.26 44.77
C GLU A 162 27.14 0.74 45.74
N GLN A 163 25.89 1.13 45.49
CA GLN A 163 24.93 1.39 46.58
C GLN A 163 23.48 1.27 46.08
N LEU A 164 22.87 0.14 46.43
CA LEU A 164 21.43 -0.05 46.52
C LEU A 164 20.90 0.57 47.83
N GLN A 165 19.77 1.27 47.74
CA GLN A 165 18.77 1.56 48.79
C GLN A 165 17.59 2.24 48.07
N GLY A 166 16.31 1.91 48.21
CA GLY A 166 15.54 1.00 49.05
C GLY A 166 14.06 1.12 48.61
N ALA A 167 13.23 0.21 49.08
CA ALA A 167 11.86 -0.06 48.64
C ALA A 167 10.77 0.90 49.20
N SER A 168 9.58 0.80 48.56
CA SER A 168 8.20 0.98 49.07
C SER A 168 7.70 2.36 49.52
N ASP A 169 6.63 2.86 48.91
CA ASP A 169 5.23 2.68 49.37
C ASP A 169 4.27 3.61 48.60
N GLN A 170 3.31 3.02 47.88
CA GLN A 170 1.89 3.42 47.83
C GLN A 170 1.05 2.35 47.15
#